data_AF-A0A0L8I0P6-F1
#
_entry.id   AF-A0A0L8I0P6-F1
#
_cell.length_a   1.000
_cell.length_b   1.000
_cell.length_c   1.000
_cell.angle_alpha   90.00
_cell.angle_beta   90.00
_cell.angle_gamma   90.00
#
_symmetry.space_group_name_H-M   'P 1'
#
loop_
_entity.id
_entity.type
_entity.pdbx_description
1 polymer ?
#
loop_
_entity_poly.entity_id
_entity_poly.type
_entity_poly.pdbx_seq_one_letter_code
_entity_poly.pdbx_strand_id
1 'polypeptide(L)' 'LRLKQRAVIEFLVAEGETPVNIQRRLQNVFEENTLHYSNARRWVRSLKY' A
#
# COMPACT_ATOMS: atom_id res chain seq x y z
N LEU A 1 4.60 5.11 11.72
CA LEU A 1 3.46 4.60 10.92
C LEU A 1 3.80 4.38 9.44
N ARG A 2 4.40 5.35 8.74
CA ARG A 2 4.78 5.22 7.31
C ARG A 2 5.64 4.00 6.99
N LEU A 3 6.62 3.66 7.81
CA LEU A 3 7.46 2.47 7.61
C LEU A 3 6.66 1.16 7.65
N LYS A 4 5.70 1.03 8.58
CA LYS A 4 4.84 -0.15 8.68
C LYS A 4 3.92 -0.28 7.45
N GLN A 5 3.29 0.83 7.03
CA GLN A 5 2.47 0.84 5.82
C GLN A 5 3.29 0.52 4.57
N ARG A 6 4.52 1.02 4.48
CA ARG A 6 5.44 0.70 3.40
C ARG A 6 5.76 -0.79 3.34
N ALA A 7 6.10 -1.41 4.47
CA ALA A 7 6.36 -2.85 4.53
C ALA A 7 5.14 -3.68 4.09
N VAL A 8 3.92 -3.28 4.49
CA VAL A 8 2.69 -3.92 4.04
C VAL A 8 2.47 -3.75 2.53
N ILE A 9 2.75 -2.56 1.98
CA ILE A 9 2.68 -2.33 0.53
C ILE A 9 3.68 -3.22 -0.21
N GLU A 10 4.94 -3.26 0.23
CA GLU A 10 5.99 -4.09 -0.39
C GLU A 10 5.62 -5.58 -0.36
N PHE A 11 5.12 -6.08 0.77
CA PHE A 11 4.63 -7.44 0.92
C PHE A 11 3.49 -7.76 -0.05
N LEU A 12 2.43 -6.94 -0.07
CA LEU A 12 1.27 -7.18 -0.94
C LEU A 12 1.61 -7.04 -2.43
N VAL A 13 2.52 -6.13 -2.79
CA VAL A 13 3.01 -6.03 -4.18
C VAL A 13 3.76 -7.30 -4.58
N ALA A 14 4.58 -7.87 -3.71
CA ALA A 14 5.27 -9.13 -3.95
C ALA A 14 4.31 -10.33 -4.10
N GLU A 15 3.18 -10.31 -3.39
CA GLU A 15 2.08 -11.29 -3.58
C GLU A 15 1.28 -11.08 -4.88
N GLY A 16 1.59 -10.04 -5.67
CA GLY A 16 0.92 -9.75 -6.93
C GLY A 16 -0.40 -8.99 -6.80
N GLU A 17 -0.69 -8.39 -5.64
CA GLU A 17 -1.94 -7.68 -5.44
C GLU A 17 -2.10 -6.43 -6.31
N THR A 18 -3.37 -6.06 -6.54
CA THR A 18 -3.71 -4.86 -7.30
C THR A 18 -3.63 -3.61 -6.42
N PRO A 19 -3.28 -2.42 -6.98
CA PRO A 19 -3.23 -1.18 -6.20
C PRO A 19 -4.52 -0.84 -5.45
N VAL A 20 -5.67 -1.21 -6.01
CA VAL A 20 -6.99 -0.99 -5.40
C VAL A 20 -7.18 -1.89 -4.17
N ASN A 21 -6.82 -3.17 -4.28
CA ASN A 21 -6.88 -4.10 -3.15
C ASN A 21 -5.89 -3.72 -2.05
N ILE A 22 -4.68 -3.28 -2.42
CA ILE A 22 -3.66 -2.78 -1.48
C ILE A 22 -4.23 -1.59 -0.68
N GLN A 23 -4.86 -0.62 -1.35
CA GLN A 23 -5.46 0.51 -0.66
C GLN A 23 -6.58 0.09 0.31
N ARG A 24 -7.45 -0.83 -0.11
CA ARG A 24 -8.52 -1.36 0.75
C ARG A 24 -7.96 -2.06 1.98
N ARG A 25 -6.94 -2.92 1.81
CA ARG A 25 -6.29 -3.63 2.92
C ARG A 25 -5.58 -2.67 3.87
N LEU A 26 -4.91 -1.64 3.36
CA LEU A 26 -4.31 -0.61 4.20
C LEU A 26 -5.37 0.15 5.00
N GLN A 27 -6.50 0.53 4.40
CA GLN A 27 -7.60 1.20 5.09
C GLN A 27 -8.15 0.35 6.24
N ASN A 28 -8.29 -0.96 6.03
CA ASN A 28 -8.76 -1.86 7.09
C ASN A 28 -7.79 -2.01 8.26
N VAL A 29 -6.47 -1.84 8.03
CA VAL A 29 -5.45 -2.04 9.07
C VAL A 29 -5.06 -0.73 9.77
N PHE A 30 -5.05 0.39 9.03
CA PHE A 30 -4.55 1.67 9.52
C PHE A 30 -5.64 2.74 9.68
N GLU A 31 -6.87 2.44 9.26
CA GLU A 31 -8.06 3.29 9.41
C GLU A 31 -7.81 4.73 8.94
N GLU A 32 -8.10 5.72 9.78
CA GLU A 32 -7.91 7.15 9.50
C GLU A 32 -6.45 7.53 9.24
N ASN A 33 -5.50 6.71 9.72
CA ASN A 33 -4.09 6.97 9.55
C ASN A 33 -3.51 6.39 8.24
N THR A 34 -4.36 5.86 7.37
CA THR A 34 -3.96 5.25 6.10
C THR A 34 -3.40 6.29 5.13
N LEU A 35 -2.30 5.95 4.45
CA LEU A 35 -1.78 6.78 3.37
C LEU A 35 -2.84 6.98 2.27
N HIS A 36 -2.89 8.22 1.76
CA HIS A 36 -3.70 8.54 0.59
C HIS A 36 -3.38 7.62 -0.58
N TYR A 37 -4.42 7.24 -1.32
CA TYR A 37 -4.30 6.35 -2.48
C TYR A 37 -3.26 6.78 -3.51
N SER A 38 -3.11 8.10 -3.73
CA SER A 38 -2.10 8.64 -4.65
C SER A 38 -0.66 8.30 -4.22
N ASN A 39 -0.39 8.30 -2.91
CA ASN A 39 0.92 7.91 -2.35
C ASN A 39 1.14 6.40 -2.45
N ALA A 40 0.14 5.60 -2.08
CA ALA A 40 0.20 4.15 -2.21
C ALA A 40 0.42 3.73 -3.67
N ARG A 41 -0.32 4.32 -4.62
CA ARG A 41 -0.18 4.05 -6.05
C ARG A 41 1.21 4.44 -6.59
N ARG A 42 1.78 5.55 -6.12
CA ARG A 42 3.15 5.96 -6.49
C ARG A 42 4.17 4.91 -6.05
N TRP A 43 4.06 4.41 -4.82
CA TRP A 43 4.96 3.39 -4.30
C TRP A 43 4.79 2.04 -4.98
N VAL A 44 3.55 1.61 -5.22
CA VAL A 44 3.29 0.37 -5.98
C VAL A 44 3.91 0.46 -7.39
N ARG A 45 3.86 1.63 -8.03
CA ARG A 45 4.53 1.83 -9.32
C ARG A 45 6.05 1.73 -9.22
N SER A 46 6.68 2.35 -8.23
CA SER A 46 8.15 2.31 -8.07
C SER A 46 8.70 0.94 -7.61
N LEU A 47 7.83 0.00 -7.26
CA LEU A 47 8.23 -1.36 -6.88
C LEU A 47 8.08 -2.35 -8.04
N LYS A 48 7.26 -2.01 -9.05
CA LYS A 48 7.07 -2.83 -10.27
C LYS A 48 8.03 -2.46 -11.40
N TYR A 49 8.64 -1.29 -11.32
CA TYR A 49 9.59 -0.72 -12.28
C TYR A 49 10.81 -0.21 -11.52
#